data_AF-A0A660V0I6-F1
#
_entry.id   AF-A0A660V0I6-F1
#
_cell.length_a   1.000
_cell.length_b   1.000
_cell.length_c   1.000
_cell.angle_alpha   90.00
_cell.angle_beta   90.00
_cell.angle_gamma   90.00
#
_symmetry.space_group_name_H-M   'P 1'
#
loop_
_entity.id
_entity.type
_entity.pdbx_description
1 polymer ?
#
loop_
_entity_poly.entity_id
_entity_poly.type
_entity_poly.pdbx_seq_one_letter_code
_entity_poly.pdbx_strand_id
1 'polypeptide(L)'
;MDNEQALVLYEEGRAVSEIAEAMGVGSPEVNDLLATTDESQTVEVVRQDRHIRKIRRVRALADGMTMAYMETLRAVISDASSTADEKKTAFAEMDKVLRIAKLYSDRVLLAEGKTTENIGVEGSVGMPFNVVFTKTYETPLEAAE
;
A
#
# COMPACT_ATOMS: atom_id res chain seq x y z
N MET A 1 12.70 7.63 32.23
CA MET A 1 11.69 6.87 31.47
C MET A 1 12.03 7.05 30.01
N ASP A 2 12.19 5.94 29.27
CA ASP A 2 12.77 6.00 27.92
C ASP A 2 11.75 6.45 26.89
N ASN A 3 11.92 7.70 26.43
CA ASN A 3 11.25 8.26 25.25
C ASN A 3 11.32 7.30 24.05
N GLU A 4 12.44 6.60 23.93
CA GLU A 4 12.73 5.63 22.88
C GLU A 4 11.76 4.43 22.90
N GLN A 5 11.30 4.02 24.08
CA GLN A 5 10.39 2.89 24.24
C GLN A 5 8.94 3.25 23.86
N ALA A 6 8.50 4.47 24.18
CA ALA A 6 7.21 5.02 23.73
C ALA A 6 7.17 5.14 22.20
N LEU A 7 8.24 5.67 21.61
CA LEU A 7 8.44 5.77 20.16
C LEU A 7 8.33 4.42 19.48
N VAL A 8 9.10 3.41 19.91
CA VAL A 8 9.07 2.08 19.28
C VAL A 8 7.65 1.47 19.28
N LEU A 9 6.94 1.53 20.41
CA LEU A 9 5.57 0.99 20.50
C LEU A 9 4.59 1.80 19.63
N TYR A 10 4.81 3.10 19.51
CA TYR A 10 4.01 3.99 18.66
C TYR A 10 4.27 3.76 17.16
N GLU A 11 5.52 3.62 16.76
CA GLU A 11 5.96 3.22 15.41
C GLU A 11 5.48 1.81 15.04
N GLU A 12 5.28 0.94 16.04
CA GLU A 12 4.65 -0.36 15.86
C GLU A 12 3.17 -0.28 15.48
N GLY A 13 2.53 0.87 15.72
CA GLY A 13 1.13 1.15 15.37
C GLY A 13 0.16 1.00 16.54
N ARG A 14 0.65 0.84 17.77
CA ARG A 14 -0.19 0.74 18.97
C ARG A 14 -0.91 2.05 19.27
N ALA A 15 -2.08 1.95 19.89
CA ALA A 15 -2.80 3.15 20.33
C ALA A 15 -2.11 3.77 21.54
N VAL A 16 -2.19 5.11 21.70
CA VAL A 16 -1.57 5.84 22.84
C VAL A 16 -2.03 5.27 24.19
N SER A 17 -3.28 4.83 24.30
CA SER A 17 -3.82 4.17 25.48
C SER A 17 -3.13 2.83 25.80
N GLU A 18 -2.79 2.04 24.78
CA GLU A 18 -2.10 0.75 24.93
C GLU A 18 -0.63 0.95 25.28
N ILE A 19 -0.01 2.02 24.78
CA ILE A 19 1.36 2.41 25.10
C ILE A 19 1.43 2.91 26.54
N ALA A 20 0.47 3.74 26.95
CA ALA A 20 0.33 4.22 28.33
C ALA A 20 0.18 3.05 29.31
N GLU A 21 -0.66 2.07 28.99
CA GLU A 21 -0.82 0.85 29.78
C GLU A 21 0.47 0.00 29.83
N ALA A 22 1.14 -0.19 28.68
CA ALA A 22 2.38 -0.96 28.60
C ALA A 22 3.56 -0.29 29.35
N MET A 23 3.55 1.03 29.45
CA MET A 23 4.59 1.82 30.11
C MET A 23 4.25 2.19 31.55
N GLY A 24 3.01 1.94 31.99
CA GLY A 24 2.54 2.30 33.34
C GLY A 24 2.45 3.81 33.58
N VAL A 25 2.24 4.60 32.53
CA VAL A 25 2.16 6.08 32.57
C VAL A 25 0.80 6.57 32.10
N GLY A 26 0.50 7.86 32.32
CA GLY A 26 -0.73 8.46 31.79
C GLY A 26 -0.66 8.70 30.28
N SER A 27 -1.78 8.54 29.56
CA SER A 27 -1.88 8.90 28.14
C SER A 27 -1.41 10.34 27.81
N PRO A 28 -1.64 11.37 28.67
CA PRO A 28 -1.09 12.70 28.43
C PRO A 28 0.43 12.72 28.41
N GLU A 29 1.07 11.94 29.28
CA GLU A 29 2.52 11.83 29.40
C GLU A 29 3.12 11.17 28.15
N VAL A 30 2.45 10.14 27.59
CA VAL A 30 2.83 9.54 26.30
C VAL A 30 2.71 10.56 25.16
N ASN A 31 1.65 11.37 25.13
CA ASN A 31 1.50 12.41 24.11
C ASN A 31 2.59 13.49 24.21
N ASP A 32 2.97 13.91 25.42
CA ASP A 32 4.05 14.86 25.65
C ASP A 32 5.40 14.27 25.20
N LEU A 33 5.66 13.00 25.54
CA LEU A 33 6.84 12.25 25.09
C LEU A 33 6.91 12.20 23.55
N LEU A 34 5.80 11.85 22.89
CA LEU A 34 5.70 11.79 21.42
C LEU A 34 5.73 13.18 20.74
N ALA A 35 5.28 14.24 21.42
CA ALA A 35 5.34 15.60 20.92
C ALA A 35 6.77 16.18 21.00
N THR A 36 7.58 15.72 21.96
CA THR A 36 8.99 16.13 22.08
C THR A 36 9.92 15.44 21.07
N THR A 37 9.44 14.39 20.39
CA THR A 37 10.20 13.66 19.38
C THR A 37 9.96 14.25 18.00
N ASP A 38 10.99 14.95 17.48
CA ASP A 38 11.17 15.54 16.14
C ASP A 38 9.88 15.80 15.31
N GLU A 39 9.52 17.08 15.19
CA GLU A 39 8.36 17.59 14.43
C GLU A 39 8.35 17.16 12.94
N SER A 40 9.45 16.62 12.42
CA SER A 40 9.61 16.26 11.00
C SER A 40 9.07 14.88 10.60
N GLN A 41 8.73 14.00 11.55
CA GLN A 41 8.18 12.66 11.25
C GLN A 41 6.92 12.38 12.05
N THR A 42 5.77 12.81 11.52
CA THR A 42 4.49 12.38 12.06
C THR A 42 4.35 10.85 11.96
N VAL A 43 3.61 10.24 12.89
CA VAL A 43 3.25 8.80 12.87
C VAL A 43 2.79 8.32 11.50
N GLU A 44 2.05 9.19 10.81
CA GLU A 44 1.48 8.91 9.50
C GLU A 44 2.59 8.69 8.48
N VAL A 45 3.62 9.54 8.50
CA VAL A 45 4.82 9.40 7.67
C VAL A 45 5.53 8.10 7.99
N VAL A 46 5.77 7.78 9.27
CA VAL A 46 6.45 6.53 9.66
C VAL A 46 5.64 5.28 9.28
N ARG A 47 4.32 5.30 9.47
CA ARG A 47 3.41 4.23 9.07
C ARG A 47 3.37 4.05 7.56
N GLN A 48 3.33 5.15 6.80
CA GLN A 48 3.40 5.14 5.34
C GLN A 48 4.73 4.55 4.86
N ASP A 49 5.85 4.97 5.45
CA ASP A 49 7.18 4.45 5.15
C ASP A 49 7.29 2.94 5.40
N ARG A 50 6.77 2.48 6.54
CA ARG A 50 6.73 1.05 6.89
C ARG A 50 5.84 0.26 5.93
N HIS A 51 4.70 0.82 5.53
CA HIS A 51 3.81 0.23 4.55
C HIS A 51 4.49 0.08 3.19
N ILE A 52 5.15 1.14 2.71
CA ILE A 52 5.92 1.13 1.46
C ILE A 52 7.05 0.10 1.52
N ARG A 53 7.81 0.04 2.63
CA ARG A 53 8.87 -0.98 2.81
C ARG A 53 8.32 -2.41 2.75
N LYS A 54 7.17 -2.66 3.38
CA LYS A 54 6.49 -3.98 3.30
C LYS A 54 6.09 -4.30 1.86
N ILE A 55 5.47 -3.36 1.14
CA ILE A 55 5.11 -3.52 -0.28
C ILE A 55 6.35 -3.88 -1.11
N ARG A 56 7.46 -3.15 -0.93
CA ARG A 56 8.71 -3.40 -1.67
C ARG A 56 9.28 -4.80 -1.40
N ARG A 57 9.22 -5.29 -0.16
CA ARG A 57 9.66 -6.65 0.19
C ARG A 57 8.78 -7.72 -0.48
N VAL A 58 7.46 -7.56 -0.40
CA VAL A 58 6.52 -8.48 -1.06
C VAL A 58 6.74 -8.49 -2.58
N ARG A 59 6.95 -7.31 -3.17
CA ARG A 59 7.29 -7.17 -4.59
C ARG A 59 8.57 -7.91 -4.94
N ALA A 60 9.67 -7.70 -4.20
CA ALA A 60 10.93 -8.37 -4.49
C ALA A 60 10.80 -9.89 -4.46
N LEU A 61 10.01 -10.43 -3.52
CA LEU A 61 9.72 -11.86 -3.44
C LEU A 61 8.87 -12.34 -4.63
N ALA A 62 7.82 -11.59 -4.99
CA ALA A 62 6.98 -11.89 -6.14
C ALA A 62 7.76 -11.84 -7.47
N ASP A 63 8.63 -10.85 -7.64
CA ASP A 63 9.52 -10.71 -8.79
C ASP A 63 10.46 -11.92 -8.88
N GLY A 64 11.04 -12.35 -7.76
CA GLY A 64 11.88 -13.55 -7.70
C GLY A 64 11.16 -14.83 -8.10
N MET A 65 9.95 -15.05 -7.57
CA MET A 65 9.11 -16.21 -7.95
C MET A 65 8.73 -16.17 -9.44
N THR A 66 8.38 -14.99 -9.94
CA THR A 66 8.00 -14.79 -11.34
C THR A 66 9.18 -15.08 -12.27
N MET A 67 10.37 -14.58 -11.93
CA MET A 67 11.58 -14.85 -12.70
C MET A 67 11.91 -16.34 -12.74
N ALA A 68 11.88 -17.02 -11.59
CA ALA A 68 12.11 -18.47 -11.54
C ALA A 68 11.11 -19.24 -12.42
N TYR A 69 9.82 -18.88 -12.37
CA TYR A 69 8.81 -19.52 -13.22
C TYR A 69 9.05 -19.23 -14.71
N MET A 70 9.39 -18.00 -15.08
CA MET A 70 9.71 -17.63 -16.47
C MET A 70 10.93 -18.38 -17.01
N GLU A 71 11.93 -18.65 -16.17
CA GLU A 71 13.08 -19.49 -16.53
C GLU A 71 12.64 -20.94 -16.80
N THR A 72 11.72 -21.50 -16.02
CA THR A 72 11.19 -22.85 -16.30
C THR A 72 10.44 -22.91 -17.63
N LEU A 73 9.60 -21.91 -17.94
CA LEU A 73 8.88 -21.85 -19.21
C LEU A 73 9.85 -21.67 -20.39
N ARG A 74 10.89 -20.84 -20.21
CA ARG A 74 11.94 -20.66 -21.22
C ARG A 74 12.70 -21.95 -21.48
N ALA A 75 12.97 -22.75 -20.45
CA ALA A 75 13.63 -24.04 -20.60
C ALA A 75 12.80 -24.99 -21.49
N VAL A 76 11.47 -25.08 -21.28
CA VAL A 76 10.56 -25.88 -22.12
C VAL A 76 10.56 -25.40 -23.58
N ILE A 77 10.53 -24.08 -23.80
CA ILE A 77 10.55 -23.51 -25.16
C ILE A 77 11.87 -23.85 -25.89
N SER A 78 12.98 -23.75 -25.17
CA SER A 78 14.34 -23.89 -25.71
C SER A 78 14.77 -25.34 -25.86
N ASP A 79 14.11 -26.26 -25.16
CA ASP A 79 14.42 -27.68 -25.19
C ASP A 79 14.03 -28.30 -26.54
N ALA A 80 14.97 -29.05 -27.14
CA ALA A 80 14.75 -29.72 -28.42
C ALA A 80 13.85 -30.96 -28.28
N SER A 81 13.73 -31.53 -27.07
CA SER A 81 12.90 -32.71 -26.82
C SER A 81 11.42 -32.39 -26.55
N SER A 82 11.13 -31.12 -26.22
CA SER A 82 9.77 -30.64 -25.97
C SER A 82 8.94 -30.60 -27.25
N THR A 83 7.69 -31.06 -27.14
CA THR A 83 6.72 -31.11 -28.24
C THR A 83 6.23 -29.72 -28.63
N ALA A 84 5.67 -29.60 -29.84
CA ALA A 84 5.11 -28.33 -30.32
C ALA A 84 3.96 -27.80 -29.43
N ASP A 85 3.14 -28.71 -28.88
CA ASP A 85 2.02 -28.33 -27.99
C ASP A 85 2.51 -27.87 -26.62
N GLU A 86 3.56 -28.49 -26.06
CA GLU A 86 4.18 -28.02 -24.82
C GLU A 86 4.79 -26.64 -24.98
N LYS A 87 5.50 -26.39 -26.09
CA LYS A 87 6.05 -25.06 -26.40
C LYS A 87 4.96 -24.01 -26.56
N LYS A 88 3.88 -24.34 -27.28
CA LYS A 88 2.73 -23.45 -27.45
C LYS A 88 2.07 -23.11 -26.11
N THR A 89 1.93 -24.10 -25.22
CA THR A 89 1.39 -23.91 -23.88
C THR A 89 2.30 -23.02 -23.03
N ALA A 90 3.61 -23.25 -23.07
CA ALA A 90 4.59 -22.44 -22.37
C ALA A 90 4.58 -20.97 -22.83
N PHE A 91 4.47 -20.71 -24.14
CA PHE A 91 4.30 -19.35 -24.68
C PHE A 91 3.01 -18.68 -24.19
N ALA A 92 1.89 -19.40 -24.17
CA ALA A 92 0.62 -18.86 -23.68
C ALA A 92 0.68 -18.52 -22.18
N GLU A 93 1.35 -19.35 -21.39
CA GLU A 93 1.59 -19.08 -19.97
C GLU A 93 2.52 -17.88 -19.76
N MET A 94 3.59 -17.72 -20.56
CA MET A 94 4.45 -16.54 -20.51
C MET A 94 3.66 -15.24 -20.77
N ASP A 95 2.75 -15.22 -21.76
CA ASP A 95 1.92 -14.04 -22.04
C ASP A 95 1.00 -13.69 -20.86
N LYS A 96 0.40 -14.71 -20.22
CA LYS A 96 -0.42 -14.50 -19.02
C LYS A 96 0.40 -13.89 -17.88
N VAL A 97 1.59 -14.42 -17.62
CA VAL A 97 2.49 -13.92 -16.58
C VAL A 97 2.85 -12.46 -16.84
N LEU A 98 3.23 -12.11 -18.07
CA LEU A 98 3.55 -10.72 -18.46
C LEU A 98 2.37 -9.77 -18.25
N ARG A 99 1.15 -10.22 -18.57
CA ARG A 99 -0.07 -9.41 -18.37
C ARG A 99 -0.36 -9.16 -16.90
N ILE A 100 -0.21 -10.19 -16.05
CA ILE A 100 -0.38 -10.06 -14.60
C ILE A 100 0.70 -9.14 -14.01
N ALA A 101 1.96 -9.32 -14.42
CA ALA A 101 3.07 -8.50 -13.96
C ALA A 101 2.86 -7.01 -14.26
N LYS A 102 2.35 -6.68 -15.46
CA LYS A 102 1.98 -5.29 -15.82
C LYS A 102 0.93 -4.71 -14.88
N LEU A 103 -0.19 -5.40 -14.69
CA LEU A 103 -1.27 -4.95 -13.80
C LEU A 103 -0.81 -4.77 -12.35
N TYR A 104 0.08 -5.65 -11.89
CA TYR A 104 0.64 -5.56 -10.55
C TYR A 104 1.59 -4.37 -10.41
N SER A 105 2.45 -4.13 -11.40
CA SER A 105 3.34 -2.96 -11.45
C SER A 105 2.56 -1.66 -11.33
N ASP A 106 1.45 -1.51 -12.06
CA ASP A 106 0.61 -0.31 -12.02
C ASP A 106 0.02 -0.07 -10.62
N ARG A 107 -0.46 -1.13 -9.96
CA ARG A 107 -0.98 -1.04 -8.57
C ARG A 107 0.09 -0.67 -7.56
N VAL A 108 1.31 -1.20 -7.73
CA VAL A 108 2.44 -0.86 -6.84
C VAL A 108 2.85 0.59 -7.03
N LEU A 109 2.96 1.07 -8.27
CA LEU A 109 3.28 2.47 -8.54
C LEU A 109 2.24 3.40 -7.91
N LEU A 110 0.96 2.99 -7.91
CA LEU A 110 -0.13 3.76 -7.34
C LEU A 110 -0.06 3.76 -5.81
N ALA A 111 0.25 2.61 -5.19
CA ALA A 111 0.45 2.49 -3.75
C ALA A 111 1.72 3.20 -3.25
N GLU A 112 2.76 3.32 -4.08
CA GLU A 112 3.96 4.10 -3.80
C GLU A 112 3.78 5.61 -4.07
N GLY A 113 2.60 6.04 -4.55
CA GLY A 113 2.33 7.44 -4.89
C GLY A 113 3.11 7.95 -6.10
N LYS A 114 3.65 7.05 -6.94
CA LYS A 114 4.46 7.40 -8.13
C LYS A 114 3.62 7.57 -9.39
N THR A 115 2.43 6.97 -9.44
CA THR A 115 1.42 7.15 -10.49
C THR A 115 0.20 7.91 -9.98
N THR A 116 0.41 8.89 -9.10
CA THR A 116 -0.56 9.98 -8.96
C THR A 116 -0.29 10.95 -10.09
N GLU A 117 -1.03 10.82 -11.21
CA GLU A 117 -1.37 12.05 -11.92
C GLU A 117 -2.03 12.96 -10.88
N ASN A 118 -1.42 14.10 -10.60
CA ASN A 118 -2.08 15.17 -9.88
C ASN A 118 -3.33 15.53 -10.69
N ILE A 119 -4.48 14.94 -10.36
CA ILE A 119 -5.78 15.44 -10.82
C ILE A 119 -5.98 16.75 -10.04
N GLY A 120 -5.42 17.82 -10.62
CA GLY A 120 -5.23 19.11 -9.98
C GLY A 120 -4.06 19.83 -10.64
N VAL A 121 -4.27 20.24 -11.90
CA VAL A 121 -3.35 21.14 -12.60
C VAL A 121 -3.31 22.46 -11.82
N GLU A 122 -2.12 22.85 -11.37
CA GLU A 122 -1.81 24.25 -11.05
C GLU A 122 -2.21 25.12 -12.25
N GLY A 123 -3.22 25.99 -12.10
CA GLY A 123 -3.49 26.97 -13.15
C GLY A 123 -4.83 27.68 -13.17
N SER A 124 -5.88 27.21 -12.50
CA SER A 124 -7.15 27.95 -12.55
C SER A 124 -8.10 27.61 -11.41
N VAL A 125 -8.11 28.52 -10.43
CA VAL A 125 -9.21 28.87 -9.51
C VAL A 125 -9.54 27.82 -8.42
N GLY A 126 -9.58 28.28 -7.16
CA GLY A 126 -9.65 27.49 -5.91
C GLY A 126 -10.79 26.47 -5.80
N MET A 127 -10.81 25.58 -4.82
CA MET A 127 -10.42 25.73 -3.41
C MET A 127 -10.03 24.39 -2.76
N PRO A 128 -9.35 24.40 -1.60
CA PRO A 128 -8.72 23.22 -1.00
C PRO A 128 -9.59 22.48 0.04
N PHE A 129 -10.89 22.18 -0.17
CA PHE A 129 -11.64 21.21 0.67
C PHE A 129 -12.88 20.58 -0.02
N ASN A 130 -13.40 19.52 0.63
CA ASN A 130 -14.35 18.50 0.16
C ASN A 130 -15.79 18.94 -0.15
N VAL A 131 -16.40 18.30 -1.17
CA VAL A 131 -17.85 18.29 -1.39
C VAL A 131 -18.36 16.85 -1.50
N VAL A 132 -19.18 16.43 -0.54
CA VAL A 132 -19.98 15.18 -0.61
C VAL A 132 -21.43 15.58 -0.89
N PHE A 133 -21.94 15.23 -2.06
CA PHE A 133 -23.38 15.28 -2.34
C PHE A 133 -24.01 13.94 -1.95
N THR A 134 -24.52 13.83 -0.74
CA THR A 134 -25.47 12.78 -0.39
C THR A 134 -26.80 13.11 -1.06
N LYS A 135 -27.13 12.44 -2.16
CA LYS A 135 -28.52 12.39 -2.65
C LYS A 135 -29.30 11.47 -1.74
N THR A 136 -29.95 12.02 -0.72
CA THR A 136 -31.07 11.36 -0.04
C THR A 136 -32.26 11.42 -0.98
N TYR A 137 -32.63 10.28 -1.55
CA TYR A 137 -33.95 10.11 -2.16
C TYR A 137 -34.93 9.94 -1.00
N GLU A 138 -35.92 10.82 -0.89
CA GLU A 138 -37.05 10.60 -0.01
C GLU A 138 -37.72 9.27 -0.39
N THR A 139 -37.78 8.35 0.55
CA THR A 139 -38.61 7.15 0.38
C THR A 139 -40.08 7.58 0.40
N PRO A 140 -40.98 6.97 -0.43
CA PRO A 140 -42.34 7.48 -0.67
C PRO A 140 -43.31 7.53 0.52
N LEU A 141 -42.85 7.24 1.74
CA LEU A 141 -43.68 7.19 2.94
C LEU A 141 -43.81 8.52 3.68
N GLU A 142 -43.01 9.53 3.36
CA GLU A 142 -43.12 10.88 3.97
C GLU A 142 -43.93 11.88 3.12
N ALA A 143 -44.47 11.47 1.97
CA ALA A 143 -45.36 12.28 1.13
C ALA A 143 -46.86 11.95 1.34
N ALA A 144 -47.19 11.20 2.40
CA ALA A 144 -48.54 10.71 2.68
C ALA A 144 -48.98 10.93 4.15
N GLU A 145 -48.53 12.02 4.77
CA GLU A 145 -49.23 12.66 5.90
C GLU A 145 -49.89 13.97 5.45
#